data_AF-A0AAN8WTW9-F1
#
_entry.id   AF-A0AAN8WTW9-F1
#
_cell.length_a   1.000
_cell.length_b   1.000
_cell.length_c   1.000
_cell.angle_alpha   90.00
_cell.angle_beta   90.00
_cell.angle_gamma   90.00
#
_symmetry.space_group_name_H-M   'P 1'
#
loop_
_entity.id
_entity.type
_entity.pdbx_description
1 polymer ?
#
loop_
_entity_poly.entity_id
_entity_poly.type
_entity_poly.pdbx_seq_one_letter_code
_entity_poly.pdbx_strand_id
1 'polypeptide(L)'
;MGWNPDSDALAQILGLLRESQSPDTIVQQSVQQKLEELNKFTDFNKYLIYVLTKLTSEDEPTRSLSGLILKNNVKAHFQQFPPDVAQFIKAECLSAVGDPSPLIRATVGILITTTASKGELSTWPELLPRLCEMLDSADYNVCEGAFGALQKICEDSAEFLEKSPNRPLDTLIPKFLEFFKHSSSKIRSHAIACVNQFIISKTQALMVNIDTFLQRYVNQAVDHADKNNFSLLGMRGNLEYGGV
;
A
#
# COMPACT_ATOMS: atom_id res chain seq x y z
N MET A 1 26.51 1.88 5.21
CA MET A 1 26.72 0.42 5.04
C MET A 1 25.35 -0.23 5.15
N GLY A 2 24.92 -0.98 4.14
CA GLY A 2 23.60 -1.62 4.12
C GLY A 2 23.63 -2.97 4.84
N TRP A 3 22.50 -3.36 5.44
CA TRP A 3 22.29 -4.72 5.93
C TRP A 3 22.29 -5.68 4.74
N ASN A 4 22.94 -6.84 4.87
CA ASN A 4 22.96 -7.91 3.88
C ASN A 4 22.57 -9.22 4.58
N PRO A 5 21.78 -10.08 3.90
CA PRO A 5 21.39 -11.37 4.47
C PRO A 5 22.59 -12.32 4.54
N ASP A 6 22.65 -13.11 5.60
CA ASP A 6 23.48 -14.31 5.64
C ASP A 6 22.87 -15.38 4.72
N SER A 7 23.71 -16.05 3.92
CA SER A 7 23.25 -17.00 2.90
C SER A 7 22.60 -18.24 3.49
N ASP A 8 23.13 -18.74 4.60
CA ASP A 8 22.65 -19.96 5.24
C ASP A 8 21.33 -19.70 5.96
N ALA A 9 21.22 -18.55 6.64
CA ALA A 9 19.98 -18.09 7.24
C ALA A 9 18.88 -17.85 6.18
N LEU A 10 19.23 -17.20 5.06
CA LEU A 10 18.30 -16.97 3.96
C LEU A 10 17.78 -18.29 3.37
N ALA A 11 18.66 -19.27 3.16
CA ALA A 11 18.27 -20.59 2.66
C ALA A 11 17.29 -21.31 3.60
N GLN A 12 17.50 -21.22 4.91
CA GLN A 12 16.59 -21.78 5.92
C GLN A 12 15.21 -21.10 5.89
N ILE A 13 15.18 -19.77 5.79
CA ILE A 13 13.93 -19.01 5.71
C ILE A 13 13.16 -19.35 4.44
N LEU A 14 13.84 -19.50 3.29
CA LEU A 14 13.21 -19.94 2.05
C LEU A 14 12.64 -21.36 2.16
N GLY A 15 13.37 -22.28 2.81
CA GLY A 15 12.86 -23.62 3.12
C GLY A 15 11.54 -23.54 3.89
N LEU A 16 11.49 -22.71 4.95
CA LEU A 16 10.31 -22.52 5.77
C LEU A 16 9.14 -21.87 5.00
N LEU A 17 9.42 -20.89 4.15
CA LEU A 17 8.41 -20.22 3.30
C LEU A 17 7.84 -21.14 2.22
N ARG A 18 8.56 -22.19 1.82
CA ARG A 18 8.06 -23.20 0.90
C ARG A 18 7.24 -24.26 1.65
N GLU A 19 7.71 -24.68 2.83
CA GLU A 19 6.95 -25.57 3.72
C GLU A 19 5.58 -24.98 4.10
N SER A 20 5.51 -23.65 4.32
CA SER A 20 4.26 -22.95 4.68
C SER A 20 3.19 -22.96 3.59
N GLN A 21 3.55 -23.29 2.36
CA GLN A 21 2.62 -23.44 1.23
C GLN A 21 2.07 -24.86 1.11
N SER A 22 2.55 -25.80 1.93
CA SER A 22 2.06 -27.18 1.96
C SER A 22 0.58 -27.24 2.37
N PRO A 23 -0.25 -28.06 1.71
CA PRO A 23 -1.63 -28.31 2.15
C PRO A 23 -1.71 -29.24 3.38
N ASP A 24 -0.59 -29.82 3.83
CA ASP A 24 -0.56 -30.73 4.98
C ASP A 24 -0.65 -29.96 6.30
N THR A 25 -1.71 -30.23 7.07
CA THR A 25 -1.97 -29.61 8.38
C THR A 25 -0.85 -29.81 9.40
N ILE A 26 -0.17 -30.97 9.40
CA ILE A 26 0.93 -31.26 10.32
C ILE A 26 2.14 -30.38 9.97
N VAL A 27 2.43 -30.25 8.67
CA VAL A 27 3.49 -29.36 8.19
C VAL A 27 3.16 -27.91 8.54
N GLN A 28 1.93 -27.46 8.32
CA GLN A 28 1.51 -26.09 8.68
C GLN A 28 1.66 -25.79 10.17
N GLN A 29 1.30 -26.73 11.05
CA GLN A 29 1.50 -26.56 12.50
C GLN A 29 2.98 -26.46 12.87
N SER A 30 3.83 -27.31 12.30
CA SER A 30 5.28 -27.26 12.54
C SER A 30 5.88 -25.95 12.04
N VAL A 31 5.50 -25.49 10.86
CA VAL A 31 5.91 -24.22 10.27
C VAL A 31 5.51 -23.06 11.17
N GLN A 32 4.28 -23.05 11.68
CA GLN A 32 3.79 -21.98 12.55
C GLN A 32 4.62 -21.87 13.83
N GLN A 33 4.97 -22.99 14.46
CA GLN A 33 5.85 -23.01 15.62
C GLN A 33 7.25 -22.46 15.30
N LYS A 34 7.84 -22.87 14.17
CA LYS A 34 9.14 -22.35 13.72
C LYS A 34 9.09 -20.84 13.44
N LEU A 35 8.01 -20.34 12.82
CA LEU A 35 7.82 -18.91 12.56
C LEU A 35 7.71 -18.10 13.86
N GLU A 36 7.03 -18.64 14.88
CA GLU A 36 6.94 -18.01 16.20
C GLU A 36 8.29 -17.94 16.91
N GLU A 37 9.14 -18.95 16.75
CA GLU A 37 10.52 -18.91 17.23
C GLU A 37 11.37 -17.89 16.46
N LEU A 38 11.27 -17.86 15.13
CA LEU A 38 12.01 -16.91 14.30
C LEU A 38 11.61 -15.45 14.55
N ASN A 39 10.34 -15.21 14.89
CA ASN A 39 9.84 -13.88 15.27
C ASN A 39 10.53 -13.28 16.50
N LYS A 40 11.22 -14.09 17.31
CA LYS A 40 12.02 -13.60 18.45
C LYS A 40 13.33 -12.96 18.00
N PHE A 41 13.79 -13.23 16.78
CA PHE A 41 15.00 -12.64 16.22
C PHE A 41 14.70 -11.32 15.53
N THR A 42 15.37 -10.26 15.96
CA THR A 42 15.21 -8.90 15.45
C THR A 42 15.35 -8.79 13.93
N ASP A 43 16.33 -9.50 13.36
CA ASP A 43 16.64 -9.44 11.94
C ASP A 43 15.71 -10.29 11.06
N PHE A 44 14.88 -11.17 11.64
CA PHE A 44 13.96 -12.01 10.85
C PHE A 44 13.06 -11.17 9.94
N ASN A 45 12.57 -10.03 10.43
CA ASN A 45 11.76 -9.11 9.64
C ASN A 45 12.54 -8.46 8.48
N LYS A 46 13.86 -8.29 8.60
CA LYS A 46 14.74 -7.81 7.52
C LYS A 46 14.89 -8.86 6.42
N TYR A 47 14.98 -10.14 6.78
CA TYR A 47 14.94 -11.23 5.80
C TYR A 47 13.60 -11.29 5.07
N LEU A 48 12.48 -11.14 5.79
CA LEU A 48 11.16 -11.21 5.15
C LEU A 48 10.96 -10.10 4.11
N ILE A 49 11.35 -8.85 4.44
CA ILE A 49 11.26 -7.75 3.48
C ILE A 49 12.25 -7.95 2.33
N TYR A 50 13.46 -8.46 2.60
CA TYR A 50 14.45 -8.75 1.56
C TYR A 50 13.94 -9.79 0.54
N VAL A 51 13.32 -10.87 1.01
CA VAL A 51 12.70 -11.88 0.14
C VAL A 51 11.59 -11.24 -0.70
N LEU A 52 10.76 -10.37 -0.10
CA LEU A 52 9.70 -9.66 -0.83
C LEU A 52 10.28 -8.74 -1.93
N THR A 53 11.30 -7.93 -1.62
CA THR A 53 11.68 -6.77 -2.46
C THR A 53 12.93 -6.98 -3.31
N LYS A 54 13.88 -7.81 -2.89
CA LYS A 54 15.20 -7.95 -3.56
C LYS A 54 15.39 -9.30 -4.25
N LEU A 55 14.81 -10.36 -3.70
CA LEU A 55 15.06 -11.72 -4.17
C LEU A 55 14.18 -12.06 -5.40
N THR A 56 14.40 -11.34 -6.50
CA THR A 56 13.64 -11.46 -7.76
C THR A 56 13.81 -12.80 -8.47
N SER A 57 14.77 -13.64 -8.04
CA SER A 57 14.94 -15.01 -8.51
C SER A 57 13.91 -15.99 -7.93
N GLU A 58 13.28 -15.65 -6.80
CA GLU A 58 12.22 -16.47 -6.21
C GLU A 58 10.86 -16.17 -6.84
N ASP A 59 9.96 -17.16 -6.77
CA ASP A 59 8.62 -17.06 -7.35
C ASP A 59 7.73 -16.05 -6.61
N GLU A 60 6.78 -15.44 -7.34
CA GLU A 60 5.90 -14.40 -6.79
C GLU A 60 5.06 -14.86 -5.58
N PRO A 61 4.48 -16.09 -5.56
CA PRO A 61 3.80 -16.62 -4.37
C PRO A 61 4.68 -16.63 -3.12
N THR A 62 5.90 -17.17 -3.21
CA THR A 62 6.85 -17.21 -2.09
C THR A 62 7.24 -15.82 -1.61
N ARG A 63 7.55 -14.90 -2.54
CA ARG A 63 7.87 -13.50 -2.23
C ARG A 63 6.69 -12.79 -1.54
N SER A 64 5.50 -12.96 -2.07
CA SER A 64 4.27 -12.37 -1.51
C SER A 64 3.95 -12.91 -0.12
N LEU A 65 4.07 -14.22 0.09
CA LEU A 65 3.87 -14.86 1.39
C LEU A 65 4.82 -14.32 2.46
N SER A 66 6.09 -14.11 2.11
CA SER A 66 7.07 -13.45 2.98
C SER A 66 6.58 -12.07 3.43
N GLY A 67 6.07 -11.26 2.50
CA GLY A 67 5.48 -9.95 2.79
C GLY A 67 4.23 -10.02 3.68
N LEU A 68 3.38 -11.02 3.49
CA LEU A 68 2.18 -11.22 4.31
C LEU A 68 2.51 -11.64 5.75
N ILE A 69 3.52 -12.49 5.94
CA ILE A 69 4.04 -12.83 7.28
C ILE A 69 4.60 -11.57 7.95
N LEU A 70 5.43 -10.80 7.23
CA LEU A 70 5.95 -9.53 7.75
C LEU A 70 4.84 -8.56 8.12
N LYS A 71 3.80 -8.44 7.29
CA LYS A 71 2.64 -7.62 7.60
C LYS A 71 1.94 -8.06 8.88
N ASN A 72 1.84 -9.36 9.17
CA ASN A 72 1.27 -9.85 10.43
C ASN A 72 2.17 -9.49 11.62
N ASN A 73 3.49 -9.60 11.46
CA ASN A 73 4.45 -9.18 12.48
C ASN A 73 4.38 -7.67 12.79
N VAL A 74 4.33 -6.83 11.76
CA VAL A 74 4.10 -5.38 11.89
C VAL A 74 2.76 -5.13 12.60
N LYS A 75 1.69 -5.81 12.20
CA LYS A 75 0.37 -5.66 12.83
C LYS A 75 0.40 -5.93 14.34
N ALA A 76 1.15 -6.93 14.77
CA ALA A 76 1.19 -7.37 16.16
C ALA A 76 2.25 -6.65 17.01
N HIS A 77 3.41 -6.31 16.45
CA HIS A 77 4.61 -5.98 17.22
C HIS A 77 5.36 -4.73 16.73
N PHE A 78 4.82 -3.92 15.81
CA PHE A 78 5.58 -2.81 15.21
C PHE A 78 6.21 -1.85 16.23
N GLN A 79 5.51 -1.53 17.32
CA GLN A 79 6.01 -0.63 18.38
C GLN A 79 7.20 -1.22 19.17
N GLN A 80 7.42 -2.53 19.08
CA GLN A 80 8.54 -3.24 19.71
C GLN A 80 9.72 -3.40 18.74
N PHE A 81 9.56 -3.06 17.47
CA PHE A 81 10.63 -3.19 16.48
C PHE A 81 11.74 -2.20 16.79
N PRO A 82 13.01 -2.64 16.75
CA PRO A 82 14.13 -1.72 16.81
C PRO A 82 14.06 -0.68 15.68
N PRO A 83 14.45 0.58 15.94
CA PRO A 83 14.33 1.66 14.96
C PRO A 83 15.00 1.37 13.61
N ASP A 84 16.13 0.67 13.63
CA ASP A 84 16.86 0.28 12.41
C ASP A 84 16.07 -0.70 11.56
N VAL A 85 15.37 -1.66 12.17
CA VAL A 85 14.51 -2.63 11.47
C VAL A 85 13.30 -1.92 10.88
N ALA A 86 12.65 -1.05 11.66
CA ALA A 86 11.51 -0.28 11.18
C ALA A 86 11.90 0.63 9.99
N GLN A 87 13.04 1.32 10.09
CA GLN A 87 13.57 2.16 9.02
C GLN A 87 13.93 1.35 7.77
N PHE A 88 14.53 0.17 7.95
CA PHE A 88 14.87 -0.73 6.85
C PHE A 88 13.60 -1.17 6.10
N ILE A 89 12.57 -1.61 6.82
CA ILE A 89 11.27 -2.00 6.21
C ILE A 89 10.66 -0.81 5.46
N LYS A 90 10.63 0.38 6.06
CA LYS A 90 10.11 1.60 5.43
C LYS A 90 10.81 1.91 4.10
N ALA A 91 12.15 1.88 4.10
CA ALA A 91 12.96 2.17 2.91
C ALA A 91 12.73 1.14 1.80
N GLU A 92 12.73 -0.14 2.17
CA GLU A 92 12.54 -1.25 1.23
C GLU A 92 11.15 -1.25 0.60
N CYS A 93 10.10 -1.01 1.40
CA CYS A 93 8.74 -0.83 0.90
C CYS A 93 8.66 0.28 -0.16
N LEU A 94 9.20 1.47 0.12
CA LEU A 94 9.19 2.58 -0.84
C LEU A 94 9.98 2.25 -2.11
N SER A 95 11.06 1.46 -2.01
CA SER A 95 11.83 1.04 -3.19
C SER A 95 11.10 0.04 -4.09
N ALA A 96 10.13 -0.70 -3.54
CA ALA A 96 9.43 -1.80 -4.21
C ALA A 96 7.99 -1.46 -4.64
N VAL A 97 7.54 -0.21 -4.46
CA VAL A 97 6.19 0.26 -4.87
C VAL A 97 5.91 -0.04 -6.34
N GLY A 98 6.93 0.07 -7.20
CA GLY A 98 6.83 -0.15 -8.64
C GLY A 98 7.25 -1.53 -9.12
N ASP A 99 7.22 -2.58 -8.27
CA ASP A 99 7.57 -3.94 -8.69
C ASP A 99 6.79 -4.35 -9.97
N PRO A 100 7.39 -5.06 -10.95
CA PRO A 100 6.68 -5.47 -12.16
C PRO A 100 5.47 -6.36 -11.90
N SER A 101 5.49 -7.19 -10.84
CA SER A 101 4.39 -8.07 -10.48
C SER A 101 3.28 -7.31 -9.75
N PRO A 102 2.03 -7.34 -10.25
CA PRO A 102 0.89 -6.75 -9.55
C PRO A 102 0.65 -7.37 -8.17
N LEU A 103 0.97 -8.66 -7.98
CA LEU A 103 0.85 -9.34 -6.70
C LEU A 103 1.83 -8.73 -5.68
N ILE A 104 3.08 -8.53 -6.08
CA ILE A 104 4.11 -7.95 -5.21
C ILE A 104 3.77 -6.49 -4.89
N ARG A 105 3.34 -5.68 -5.88
CA ARG A 105 2.90 -4.31 -5.62
C ARG A 105 1.74 -4.23 -4.62
N ALA A 106 0.75 -5.14 -4.75
CA ALA A 106 -0.35 -5.21 -3.80
C ALA A 106 0.14 -5.53 -2.38
N THR A 107 1.04 -6.51 -2.24
CA THR A 107 1.63 -6.89 -0.94
C THR A 107 2.47 -5.75 -0.34
N VAL A 108 3.28 -5.06 -1.14
CA VAL A 108 4.03 -3.88 -0.70
C VAL A 108 3.10 -2.75 -0.26
N GLY A 109 2.04 -2.47 -1.03
CA GLY A 109 1.02 -1.48 -0.67
C GLY A 109 0.32 -1.79 0.66
N ILE A 110 -0.05 -3.05 0.89
CA ILE A 110 -0.60 -3.55 2.16
C ILE A 110 0.40 -3.34 3.30
N LEU A 111 1.69 -3.60 3.07
CA LEU A 111 2.71 -3.44 4.09
C LEU A 111 2.94 -1.96 4.43
N ILE A 112 3.01 -1.07 3.43
CA ILE A 112 3.10 0.39 3.61
C ILE A 112 1.96 0.89 4.50
N THR A 113 0.71 0.53 4.16
CA THR A 113 -0.47 1.02 4.88
C THR A 113 -0.55 0.43 6.28
N THR A 114 -0.18 -0.84 6.46
CA THR A 114 -0.10 -1.46 7.78
C THR A 114 0.97 -0.80 8.65
N THR A 115 2.15 -0.53 8.11
CA THR A 115 3.24 0.17 8.82
C THR A 115 2.83 1.59 9.18
N ALA A 116 2.22 2.35 8.28
CA ALA A 116 1.74 3.70 8.55
C ALA A 116 0.63 3.71 9.62
N SER A 117 -0.30 2.74 9.58
CA SER A 117 -1.37 2.61 10.57
C SER A 117 -0.85 2.23 11.95
N LYS A 118 0.10 1.28 12.03
CA LYS A 118 0.62 0.77 13.32
C LYS A 118 1.70 1.63 13.94
N GLY A 119 2.44 2.36 13.11
CA GLY A 119 3.47 3.31 13.53
C GLY A 119 2.98 4.73 13.76
N GLU A 120 1.71 5.02 13.45
CA GLU A 120 1.18 6.37 13.25
C GLU A 120 1.81 7.07 12.03
N LEU A 121 0.95 7.65 11.18
CA LEU A 121 1.39 8.29 9.93
C LEU A 121 2.35 9.47 10.18
N SER A 122 2.23 10.14 11.34
CA SER A 122 3.11 11.22 11.80
C SER A 122 4.57 10.79 11.98
N THR A 123 4.84 9.51 12.29
CA THR A 123 6.21 8.98 12.49
C THR A 123 6.89 8.57 11.18
N TRP A 124 6.19 8.73 10.05
CA TRP A 124 6.71 8.47 8.72
C TRP A 124 6.51 9.70 7.81
N PRO A 125 7.15 10.84 8.13
CA PRO A 125 6.89 12.13 7.47
C PRO A 125 7.22 12.13 5.98
N GLU A 126 8.17 11.31 5.53
CA GLU A 126 8.57 11.19 4.14
C GLU A 126 7.61 10.35 3.28
N LEU A 127 6.67 9.60 3.88
CA LEU A 127 5.80 8.68 3.15
C LEU A 127 4.94 9.39 2.10
N LEU A 128 4.13 10.37 2.53
CA LEU A 128 3.21 11.07 1.62
C LEU A 128 3.96 11.88 0.54
N PRO A 129 5.02 12.65 0.86
CA PRO A 129 5.80 13.34 -0.17
C PRO A 129 6.40 12.39 -1.20
N ARG A 130 6.99 11.26 -0.76
CA ARG A 130 7.61 10.28 -1.69
C ARG A 130 6.58 9.58 -2.56
N LEU A 131 5.43 9.18 -2.02
CA LEU A 131 4.36 8.60 -2.82
C LEU A 131 3.79 9.61 -3.83
N CYS A 132 3.66 10.88 -3.43
CA CYS A 132 3.21 11.95 -4.32
C CYS A 132 4.19 12.16 -5.48
N GLU A 133 5.50 12.21 -5.21
CA GLU A 133 6.57 12.30 -6.22
C GLU A 133 6.54 11.11 -7.18
N MET A 134 6.28 9.90 -6.67
CA MET A 134 6.18 8.69 -7.50
C MET A 134 5.02 8.73 -8.50
N LEU A 135 4.00 9.57 -8.29
CA LEU A 135 2.91 9.74 -9.27
C LEU A 135 3.41 10.36 -10.58
N ASP A 136 4.48 11.15 -10.52
CA ASP A 136 5.12 11.79 -11.68
C ASP A 136 6.09 10.87 -12.43
N SER A 137 6.27 9.63 -11.97
CA SER A 137 7.10 8.65 -12.65
C SER A 137 6.56 8.32 -14.04
N ALA A 138 7.46 8.25 -15.03
CA ALA A 138 7.13 7.73 -16.35
C ALA A 138 6.85 6.21 -16.34
N ASP A 139 7.31 5.50 -15.29
CA ASP A 139 7.01 4.09 -15.10
C ASP A 139 5.58 3.91 -14.58
N TYR A 140 4.75 3.27 -15.40
CA TYR A 140 3.36 2.93 -15.07
C TYR A 140 3.23 2.17 -13.75
N ASN A 141 4.11 1.22 -13.46
CA ASN A 141 4.03 0.38 -12.26
C ASN A 141 4.32 1.20 -11.00
N VAL A 142 5.26 2.14 -11.07
CA VAL A 142 5.57 3.06 -9.96
C VAL A 142 4.37 3.98 -9.69
N CYS A 143 3.82 4.61 -10.73
CA CYS A 143 2.64 5.49 -10.60
C CYS A 143 1.43 4.73 -10.05
N GLU A 144 1.14 3.55 -10.60
CA GLU A 144 0.00 2.72 -10.16
C GLU A 144 0.16 2.19 -8.74
N GLY A 145 1.35 1.69 -8.37
CA GLY A 145 1.63 1.24 -7.01
C GLY A 145 1.52 2.37 -5.98
N ALA A 146 2.02 3.56 -6.32
CA ALA A 146 1.93 4.73 -5.45
C ALA A 146 0.48 5.17 -5.25
N PHE A 147 -0.32 5.17 -6.33
CA PHE A 147 -1.77 5.41 -6.22
C PHE A 147 -2.48 4.36 -5.37
N GLY A 148 -2.13 3.08 -5.50
CA GLY A 148 -2.69 2.02 -4.67
C GLY A 148 -2.43 2.24 -3.18
N ALA A 149 -1.21 2.62 -2.80
CA ALA A 149 -0.87 2.97 -1.42
C ALA A 149 -1.60 4.24 -0.94
N LEU A 150 -1.59 5.30 -1.75
CA LEU A 150 -2.23 6.58 -1.42
C LEU A 150 -3.74 6.44 -1.25
N GLN A 151 -4.41 5.68 -2.11
CA GLN A 151 -5.84 5.41 -1.97
C GLN A 151 -6.13 4.81 -0.61
N LYS A 152 -5.35 3.79 -0.22
CA LYS A 152 -5.59 3.10 1.04
C LYS A 152 -5.29 3.98 2.26
N ILE A 153 -4.27 4.83 2.19
CA ILE A 153 -3.99 5.84 3.22
C ILE A 153 -5.13 6.86 3.31
N CYS A 154 -5.68 7.31 2.17
CA CYS A 154 -6.82 8.23 2.17
C CYS A 154 -8.06 7.57 2.80
N GLU A 155 -8.32 6.28 2.53
CA GLU A 155 -9.41 5.53 3.15
C GLU A 155 -9.24 5.35 4.66
N ASP A 156 -8.06 4.89 5.09
CA ASP A 156 -7.84 4.47 6.48
C ASP A 156 -7.43 5.63 7.41
N SER A 157 -7.01 6.77 6.85
CA SER A 157 -6.43 7.90 7.61
C SER A 157 -6.95 9.26 7.15
N ALA A 158 -8.14 9.33 6.55
CA ALA A 158 -8.77 10.58 6.09
C ALA A 158 -8.76 11.68 7.18
N GLU A 159 -9.26 11.36 8.37
CA GLU A 159 -9.36 12.31 9.49
C GLU A 159 -7.99 12.88 9.90
N PHE A 160 -6.96 12.03 9.91
CA PHE A 160 -5.59 12.47 10.19
C PHE A 160 -5.08 13.43 9.11
N LEU A 161 -5.30 13.11 7.84
CA LEU A 161 -4.86 13.95 6.72
C LEU A 161 -5.52 15.34 6.74
N GLU A 162 -6.79 15.40 7.13
CA GLU A 162 -7.57 16.64 7.26
C GLU A 162 -7.08 17.53 8.41
N LYS A 163 -6.76 16.91 9.56
CA LYS A 163 -6.36 17.64 10.77
C LYS A 163 -4.85 17.88 10.86
N SER A 164 -4.06 17.30 9.95
CA SER A 164 -2.61 17.39 9.97
C SER A 164 -2.15 18.85 9.83
N PRO A 165 -1.24 19.32 10.71
CA PRO A 165 -0.74 20.70 10.66
C PRO A 165 0.05 20.99 9.37
N ASN A 166 0.61 19.96 8.75
CA ASN A 166 1.36 20.07 7.50
C ASN A 166 0.45 20.18 6.26
N ARG A 167 -0.88 20.10 6.44
CA ARG A 167 -1.90 20.25 5.39
C ARG A 167 -1.58 19.48 4.10
N PRO A 168 -1.30 18.16 4.17
CA PRO A 168 -0.85 17.38 3.02
C PRO A 168 -1.88 17.37 1.87
N LEU A 169 -3.16 17.49 2.20
CA LEU A 169 -4.26 17.54 1.22
C LEU A 169 -4.19 18.74 0.28
N ASP A 170 -3.58 19.86 0.70
CA ASP A 170 -3.42 21.04 -0.15
C ASP A 170 -2.53 20.75 -1.37
N THR A 171 -1.64 19.76 -1.29
CA THR A 171 -0.82 19.28 -2.42
C THR A 171 -1.44 18.06 -3.09
N LEU A 172 -1.92 17.09 -2.30
CA LEU A 172 -2.41 15.81 -2.81
C LEU A 172 -3.69 15.96 -3.63
N ILE A 173 -4.66 16.78 -3.21
CA ILE A 173 -5.93 16.89 -3.93
C ILE A 173 -5.76 17.48 -5.34
N PRO A 174 -5.08 18.64 -5.53
CA PRO A 174 -4.80 19.13 -6.87
C PRO A 174 -4.08 18.10 -7.73
N LYS A 175 -3.11 17.38 -7.13
CA LYS A 175 -2.36 16.32 -7.81
C LYS A 175 -3.28 15.21 -8.30
N PHE A 176 -4.14 14.66 -7.45
CA PHE A 176 -5.09 13.61 -7.85
C PHE A 176 -6.01 14.06 -8.98
N LEU A 177 -6.48 15.31 -8.95
CA LEU A 177 -7.34 15.84 -10.00
C LEU A 177 -6.64 15.80 -11.37
N GLU A 178 -5.31 16.01 -11.47
CA GLU A 178 -4.53 15.88 -12.71
C GLU A 178 -4.71 14.51 -13.37
N PHE A 179 -4.80 13.47 -12.57
CA PHE A 179 -4.92 12.09 -13.04
C PHE A 179 -6.35 11.68 -13.43
N PHE A 180 -7.36 12.53 -13.26
CA PHE A 180 -8.72 12.25 -13.76
C PHE A 180 -8.77 12.12 -15.29
N LYS A 181 -7.79 12.69 -15.99
CA LYS A 181 -7.64 12.60 -17.45
C LYS A 181 -6.55 11.63 -17.90
N HIS A 182 -5.99 10.84 -16.97
CA HIS A 182 -4.91 9.92 -17.29
C HIS A 182 -5.37 8.87 -18.32
N SER A 183 -4.46 8.41 -19.19
CA SER A 183 -4.77 7.44 -20.25
C SER A 183 -5.26 6.09 -19.71
N SER A 184 -4.63 5.60 -18.65
CA SER A 184 -5.04 4.38 -17.95
C SER A 184 -6.31 4.57 -17.11
N SER A 185 -7.33 3.75 -17.37
CA SER A 185 -8.58 3.72 -16.59
C SER A 185 -8.36 3.36 -15.13
N LYS A 186 -7.38 2.51 -14.83
CA LYS A 186 -7.05 2.08 -13.46
C LYS A 186 -6.53 3.26 -12.63
N ILE A 187 -5.59 4.03 -13.19
CA ILE A 187 -5.05 5.23 -12.53
C ILE A 187 -6.15 6.29 -12.32
N ARG A 188 -7.01 6.51 -13.32
CA ARG A 188 -8.19 7.40 -13.15
C ARG A 188 -9.06 6.95 -11.97
N SER A 189 -9.34 5.65 -11.88
CA SER A 189 -10.16 5.09 -10.80
C SER A 189 -9.52 5.29 -9.42
N HIS A 190 -8.20 5.11 -9.28
CA HIS A 190 -7.49 5.39 -8.03
C HIS A 190 -7.56 6.86 -7.65
N ALA A 191 -7.31 7.77 -8.59
CA ALA A 191 -7.36 9.21 -8.34
C ALA A 191 -8.73 9.67 -7.85
N ILE A 192 -9.80 9.19 -8.49
CA ILE A 192 -11.19 9.46 -8.07
C ILE A 192 -11.46 8.89 -6.69
N ALA A 193 -11.06 7.63 -6.44
CA ALA A 193 -11.25 6.98 -5.15
C ALA A 193 -10.55 7.75 -4.01
N CYS A 194 -9.36 8.32 -4.25
CA CYS A 194 -8.67 9.17 -3.29
C CYS A 194 -9.46 10.45 -2.97
N VAL A 195 -9.90 11.18 -4.01
CA VAL A 195 -10.66 12.44 -3.83
C VAL A 195 -12.02 12.18 -3.17
N ASN A 196 -12.68 11.07 -3.50
CA ASN A 196 -13.99 10.72 -2.96
C ASN A 196 -14.01 10.60 -1.43
N GLN A 197 -12.89 10.23 -0.80
CA GLN A 197 -12.80 10.15 0.67
C GLN A 197 -13.07 11.51 1.35
N PHE A 198 -12.84 12.61 0.64
CA PHE A 198 -12.84 13.96 1.19
C PHE A 198 -14.08 14.79 0.77
N ILE A 199 -15.02 14.20 0.03
CA ILE A 199 -16.23 14.89 -0.45
C ILE A 199 -17.19 15.17 0.70
N ILE A 200 -17.49 14.15 1.52
CA ILE A 200 -18.48 14.27 2.60
C ILE A 200 -17.99 15.24 3.68
N SER A 201 -16.70 15.17 4.02
CA SER A 201 -16.07 16.06 4.99
C SER A 201 -15.86 17.49 4.48
N LYS A 202 -16.05 17.74 3.17
CA LYS A 202 -15.89 19.07 2.54
C LYS A 202 -14.56 19.72 2.93
N THR A 203 -13.48 18.95 2.82
CA THR A 203 -12.15 19.42 3.21
C THR A 203 -11.81 20.74 2.51
N GLN A 204 -11.13 21.65 3.21
CA GLN A 204 -10.80 22.95 2.65
C GLN A 204 -10.02 22.82 1.33
N ALA A 205 -9.09 21.87 1.26
CA ALA A 205 -8.32 21.58 0.05
C ALA A 205 -9.22 21.21 -1.15
N LEU A 206 -10.24 20.38 -0.93
CA LEU A 206 -11.21 20.04 -1.98
C LEU A 206 -12.10 21.22 -2.33
N MET A 207 -12.60 21.95 -1.34
CA MET A 207 -13.51 23.07 -1.57
C MET A 207 -12.86 24.20 -2.38
N VAL A 208 -11.56 24.43 -2.20
CA VAL A 208 -10.79 25.38 -3.02
C VAL A 208 -10.65 24.90 -4.47
N ASN A 209 -10.71 23.59 -4.71
CA ASN A 209 -10.56 22.97 -6.03
C ASN A 209 -11.89 22.42 -6.60
N ILE A 210 -13.03 22.80 -6.03
CA ILE A 210 -14.32 22.17 -6.33
C ILE A 210 -14.76 22.35 -7.79
N ASP A 211 -14.52 23.51 -8.38
CA ASP A 211 -14.87 23.78 -9.77
C ASP A 211 -14.06 22.89 -10.73
N THR A 212 -12.78 22.71 -10.44
CA THR A 212 -11.90 21.81 -11.20
C THR A 212 -12.35 20.36 -11.05
N PHE A 213 -12.72 19.94 -9.84
CA PHE A 213 -13.27 18.62 -9.58
C PHE A 213 -14.55 18.37 -10.39
N LEU A 214 -15.55 19.26 -10.29
CA LEU A 214 -16.83 19.12 -10.99
C LEU A 214 -16.63 19.10 -12.51
N GLN A 215 -15.82 20.01 -13.05
CA GLN A 215 -15.53 20.04 -14.48
C GLN A 215 -14.90 18.73 -14.97
N ARG A 216 -13.92 18.18 -14.22
CA ARG A 216 -13.23 16.94 -14.60
C ARG A 216 -14.13 15.72 -14.44
N TYR A 217 -14.93 15.68 -13.38
CA TYR A 217 -15.86 14.58 -13.11
C TYR A 217 -16.96 14.47 -14.18
N VAL A 218 -17.57 15.60 -14.56
CA VAL A 218 -18.62 15.64 -15.59
C VAL A 218 -18.07 15.17 -16.95
N ASN A 219 -16.91 15.67 -17.37
CA ASN A 219 -16.28 15.26 -18.62
C ASN A 219 -16.06 13.74 -18.68
N GLN A 220 -15.65 13.16 -17.55
CA GLN A 220 -15.43 11.73 -17.47
C GLN A 220 -16.74 10.92 -17.53
N ALA A 221 -17.81 11.40 -16.87
CA ALA A 221 -19.12 10.76 -16.94
C ALA A 221 -19.67 10.75 -18.38
N VAL A 222 -19.46 11.83 -19.14
CA VAL A 222 -19.82 11.92 -20.57
C VAL A 222 -18.99 10.94 -21.41
N ASP A 223 -17.67 10.90 -21.23
CA ASP A 223 -16.79 9.95 -21.93
C ASP A 223 -17.14 8.47 -21.67
N HIS A 224 -17.72 8.15 -20.51
CA HIS A 224 -18.18 6.80 -20.14
C HIS A 224 -19.59 6.50 -20.63
N ALA A 225 -20.49 7.49 -20.70
CA ALA A 225 -21.83 7.33 -21.26
C ALA A 225 -21.76 6.95 -22.75
N ASP A 226 -20.78 7.47 -23.49
CA ASP A 226 -20.51 7.09 -24.87
C ASP A 226 -19.89 5.69 -25.02
N LYS A 227 -19.42 5.10 -23.91
CA LYS A 227 -18.72 3.80 -23.87
C LYS A 227 -19.39 2.78 -22.95
N ASN A 228 -20.73 2.69 -22.91
CA ASN A 228 -21.54 1.56 -22.43
C ASN A 228 -20.98 0.67 -21.26
N ASN A 229 -20.32 1.24 -20.25
CA ASN A 229 -19.73 0.48 -19.13
C ASN A 229 -19.92 1.24 -17.81
N PHE A 230 -21.04 0.96 -17.14
CA PHE A 230 -21.45 1.60 -15.88
C PHE A 230 -20.77 1.03 -14.61
N SER A 231 -19.83 0.09 -14.73
CA SER A 231 -19.27 -0.61 -13.56
C SER A 231 -18.13 0.11 -12.82
N LEU A 232 -17.75 1.34 -13.22
CA LEU A 232 -16.53 2.01 -12.73
C LEU A 232 -16.75 3.26 -11.86
N LEU A 233 -18.00 3.66 -11.60
CA LEU A 233 -18.26 4.90 -10.86
C LEU A 233 -18.06 4.81 -9.34
N GLY A 234 -17.69 3.66 -8.77
CA GLY A 234 -17.27 3.52 -7.37
C GLY A 234 -18.30 3.94 -6.31
N MET A 235 -19.48 4.42 -6.71
CA MET A 235 -20.61 4.74 -5.84
C MET A 235 -21.42 3.48 -5.57
N ARG A 236 -20.84 2.50 -4.87
CA ARG A 236 -21.66 1.56 -4.09
C ARG A 236 -21.87 2.19 -2.73
N GLY A 237 -23.05 2.75 -2.54
CA GLY A 237 -23.48 3.36 -1.29
C GLY A 237 -23.42 2.37 -0.14
N ASN A 238 -22.82 2.84 0.95
CA ASN A 238 -23.18 2.43 2.31
C ASN A 238 -24.64 2.82 2.56
N LEU A 239 -25.60 2.02 2.08
CA LEU A 239 -27.01 2.07 2.47
C LEU A 239 -27.61 0.70 2.18
N GLU A 240 -27.43 -0.25 3.11
CA GLU A 240 -28.34 -1.37 3.38
C GLU A 240 -27.83 -2.17 4.61
N TYR A 241 -27.94 -1.56 5.79
CA TYR A 241 -28.22 -2.30 7.02
C TYR A 241 -29.63 -1.86 7.46
N GLY A 242 -30.59 -2.78 7.39
CA GLY A 242 -31.96 -2.54 7.80
C GLY A 242 -32.89 -3.71 7.47
N GLY A 243 -32.84 -4.77 8.29
CA GLY A 243 -33.84 -5.86 8.33
C GLY A 243 -33.28 -7.23 7.94
N VAL A 244 -32.90 -8.04 8.92
CA VAL A 244 -33.77 -8.94 9.70
C VAL A 244 -33.18 -9.06 11.11
#